data_AF-A0A352BDB5-F1
#
_entry.id   AF-A0A352BDB5-F1
#
_cell.length_a   1.000
_cell.length_b   1.000
_cell.length_c   1.000
_cell.angle_alpha   90.00
_cell.angle_beta   90.00
_cell.angle_gamma   90.00
#
_symmetry.space_group_name_H-M   'P 1'
#
loop_
_entity.id
_entity.type
_entity.pdbx_description
1 polymer ?
#
loop_
_entity_poly.entity_id
_entity_poly.type
_entity_poly.pdbx_seq_one_letter_code
_entity_poly.pdbx_strand_id
1 'polypeptide(L)'
;MEKTVLSRQQLESASTADLLALADDYGIDIPDNLNRRILIGELLEIAQEQDSYKPENDVLINNEEVEMPEMLPRSYNETQICMLLRTPAWAFVFWDIREAELETLTEDDAFKNFFLHVAFFDTATADMPSDSFDIQISPSDREQYVFLPAGKKYVIINLKCAMEDQNPKVLAYTKRIEIPQESKAVTEMQPGKKVDMNPLIRLSGMEELARAHFMAHRQSFS
;
A
#
# COMPACT_ATOMS: atom_id res chain seq x y z
N MET A 1 7.30 22.52 28.25
CA MET A 1 8.25 23.16 29.18
C MET A 1 8.85 24.35 28.48
N GLU A 2 8.83 25.53 29.10
CA GLU A 2 9.38 26.75 28.51
C GLU A 2 10.89 26.60 28.29
N LYS A 3 11.36 26.80 27.04
CA LYS A 3 12.79 26.82 26.71
C LYS A 3 13.41 28.09 27.32
N THR A 4 14.01 27.98 28.48
CA THR A 4 14.86 29.03 29.03
C THR A 4 16.21 29.02 28.34
N VAL A 5 16.49 30.06 27.55
CA VAL A 5 17.80 30.27 26.94
C VAL A 5 18.83 30.43 28.07
N LEU A 6 19.70 29.43 28.26
CA LEU A 6 20.72 29.43 29.30
C LEU A 6 21.86 30.37 28.91
N SER A 7 22.07 31.44 29.67
CA SER A 7 23.21 32.35 29.47
C SER A 7 24.36 32.02 30.41
N ARG A 8 25.59 32.24 29.93
CA ARG A 8 26.83 31.99 30.70
C ARG A 8 26.84 32.70 32.06
N GLN A 9 26.33 33.93 32.10
CA GLN A 9 26.28 34.74 33.32
C GLN A 9 25.33 34.14 34.38
N GLN A 10 24.28 33.43 33.97
CA GLN A 10 23.38 32.73 34.89
C GLN A 10 24.06 31.49 35.47
N LEU A 11 24.73 30.68 34.65
CA LEU A 11 25.43 29.48 35.11
C LEU A 11 26.63 29.79 36.01
N GLU A 12 27.33 30.91 35.76
CA GLU A 12 28.43 31.35 36.60
C GLU A 12 27.98 31.82 37.99
N SER A 13 26.77 32.37 38.11
CA SER A 13 26.20 32.83 39.39
C SER A 13 25.42 31.77 40.17
N ALA A 14 25.05 30.64 39.53
CA ALA A 14 24.36 29.51 40.15
C ALA A 14 25.23 28.76 41.16
N SER A 15 24.64 28.10 42.18
CA SER A 15 25.44 27.30 43.10
C SER A 15 25.98 26.04 42.41
N THR A 16 27.04 25.42 42.95
CA THR A 16 27.56 24.17 42.36
C THR A 16 26.55 23.03 42.45
N ALA A 17 25.70 23.00 43.48
CA ALA A 17 24.63 22.02 43.60
C ALA A 17 23.57 22.20 42.50
N ASP A 18 23.22 23.45 42.19
CA ASP A 18 22.24 23.75 41.13
C ASP A 18 22.78 23.37 39.74
N LEU A 19 24.08 23.55 39.50
CA LEU A 19 24.72 23.14 38.24
C LEU A 19 24.75 21.62 38.07
N LEU A 20 24.93 20.87 39.16
CA LEU A 20 24.89 19.40 39.13
C LEU A 20 23.46 18.91 38.86
N ALA A 21 22.47 19.48 39.55
CA ALA A 21 21.06 19.15 39.30
C ALA A 21 20.66 19.46 37.85
N LEU A 22 21.11 20.61 37.32
CA LEU A 22 20.86 20.95 35.92
C LEU A 22 21.52 19.96 34.97
N ALA A 23 22.74 19.50 35.27
CA ALA A 23 23.42 18.52 34.45
C ALA A 23 22.78 17.13 34.47
N ASP A 24 22.24 16.71 35.62
CA ASP A 24 21.43 15.50 35.73
C ASP A 24 20.16 15.61 34.87
N ASP A 25 19.50 16.78 34.87
CA ASP A 25 18.32 17.06 34.02
C ASP A 25 18.65 17.00 32.51
N TYR A 26 19.87 17.42 32.13
CA TYR A 26 20.37 17.30 30.75
C TYR A 26 21.01 15.93 30.44
N GLY A 27 21.07 15.01 31.40
CA GLY A 27 21.63 13.66 31.23
C GLY A 27 23.15 13.62 31.04
N ILE A 28 23.89 14.56 31.63
CA ILE A 28 25.34 14.68 31.54
C ILE A 28 25.98 13.92 32.70
N ASP A 29 26.73 12.86 32.41
CA ASP A 29 27.49 12.13 33.42
C ASP A 29 28.74 12.93 33.85
N ILE A 30 28.73 13.43 35.09
CA ILE A 30 29.83 14.24 35.64
C ILE A 30 30.76 13.40 36.50
N PRO A 31 32.08 13.38 36.22
CA PRO A 31 33.04 12.73 37.11
C PRO A 31 33.23 13.53 38.42
N ASP A 32 33.45 12.82 39.52
CA ASP A 32 33.52 13.35 40.90
C ASP A 32 34.57 14.47 41.15
N ASN A 33 35.45 14.74 40.19
CA ASN A 33 36.53 15.74 40.27
C ASN A 33 36.46 16.81 39.17
N LEU A 34 35.32 16.97 38.50
CA LEU A 34 35.20 17.91 37.38
C LEU A 34 35.33 19.38 37.83
N ASN A 35 36.09 20.16 37.08
CA ASN A 35 36.22 21.59 37.32
C ASN A 35 34.92 22.31 36.94
N ARG A 36 34.40 23.15 37.85
CA ARG A 36 33.20 23.97 37.65
C ARG A 36 33.17 24.73 36.31
N ARG A 37 34.32 25.20 35.81
CA ARG A 37 34.39 25.91 34.52
C ARG A 37 34.12 24.99 33.32
N ILE A 38 34.52 23.73 33.43
CA ILE A 38 34.29 22.72 32.39
C ILE A 38 32.80 22.35 32.38
N LEU A 39 32.21 22.11 33.55
CA LEU A 39 30.77 21.86 33.69
C LEU A 39 29.90 22.96 33.04
N ILE A 40 30.21 24.22 33.32
CA ILE A 40 29.49 25.35 32.69
C ILE A 40 29.68 25.37 31.17
N GLY A 41 30.86 24.96 30.68
CA GLY A 41 31.14 24.84 29.25
C GLY A 41 30.25 23.80 28.56
N GLU A 42 30.22 22.58 29.10
CA GLU A 42 29.42 21.46 28.57
C GLU A 42 27.91 21.80 28.57
N LEU A 43 27.41 22.40 29.65
CA LEU A 43 26.02 22.83 29.76
C LEU A 43 25.65 23.89 28.70
N LEU A 44 26.57 24.80 28.37
CA LEU A 44 26.35 25.81 27.33
C LEU A 44 26.40 25.21 25.92
N GLU A 45 27.26 24.21 25.71
CA GLU A 45 27.39 23.52 24.42
C GLU A 45 26.09 22.75 24.09
N ILE A 46 25.55 22.00 25.04
CA ILE A 46 24.28 21.29 24.88
C ILE A 46 23.11 22.25 24.64
N ALA A 47 23.08 23.38 25.36
CA ALA A 47 22.05 24.39 25.14
C ALA A 47 22.13 24.98 23.71
N GLN A 48 23.34 25.20 23.18
CA GLN A 48 23.54 25.68 21.82
C GLN A 48 23.23 24.64 20.75
N GLU A 49 23.53 23.36 21.00
CA GLU A 49 23.15 22.26 20.12
C GLU A 49 21.63 22.12 20.04
N GLN A 50 20.92 22.21 21.17
CA GLN A 50 19.44 22.18 21.21
C GLN A 50 18.78 23.38 20.50
N ASP A 51 19.45 24.54 20.47
CA ASP A 51 18.99 25.71 19.71
C ASP A 51 19.38 25.63 18.22
N SER A 52 20.44 24.91 17.88
CA SER A 52 20.89 24.66 16.50
C SER A 52 20.19 23.47 15.84
N TYR A 53 19.49 22.64 16.61
CA TYR A 53 18.53 21.65 16.11
C TYR A 53 17.36 22.40 15.43
N LYS A 54 17.53 22.72 14.16
CA LYS A 54 16.42 22.89 13.23
C LYS A 54 15.96 21.46 12.88
N PRO A 55 14.76 21.02 13.30
CA PRO A 55 14.25 19.75 12.85
C PRO A 55 13.85 19.95 11.39
N GLU A 56 14.75 19.61 10.47
CA GLU A 56 14.47 19.79 9.05
C GLU A 56 13.42 18.79 8.53
N ASN A 57 12.87 17.90 9.37
CA ASN A 57 11.77 16.98 9.03
C ASN A 57 10.98 16.44 10.23
N ASP A 58 10.74 17.20 11.30
CA ASP A 58 9.73 16.77 12.29
C ASP A 58 8.36 17.30 11.90
N VAL A 59 7.41 16.37 11.76
CA VAL A 59 5.99 16.65 11.62
C VAL A 59 5.59 17.54 12.80
N LEU A 60 5.25 18.80 12.51
CA LEU A 60 4.64 19.71 13.48
C LEU A 60 3.30 19.09 13.88
N ILE A 61 3.25 18.42 15.04
CA ILE A 61 2.00 18.01 15.65
C ILE A 61 1.32 19.30 16.11
N ASN A 62 0.43 19.82 15.27
CA ASN A 62 -0.46 20.88 15.64
C ASN A 62 -1.39 20.33 16.73
N ASN A 63 -1.29 20.84 17.96
CA ASN A 63 -2.15 20.46 19.09
C ASN A 63 -3.54 21.10 19.00
N GLU A 64 -3.86 21.80 17.92
CA GLU A 64 -5.24 22.12 17.59
C GLU A 64 -5.97 20.80 17.34
N GLU A 65 -7.05 20.56 18.08
CA GLU A 65 -8.01 19.49 17.79
C GLU A 65 -8.57 19.76 16.39
N VAL A 66 -7.92 19.21 15.36
CA VAL A 66 -8.46 19.21 14.01
C VAL A 66 -9.73 18.40 14.09
N GLU A 67 -10.88 19.06 13.90
CA GLU A 67 -12.17 18.38 13.72
C GLU A 67 -12.01 17.42 12.54
N MET A 68 -11.73 16.15 12.86
CA MET A 68 -11.67 15.12 11.86
C MET A 68 -13.10 14.94 11.34
N PRO A 69 -13.33 15.06 10.04
CA PRO A 69 -14.65 14.80 9.50
C PRO A 69 -15.06 13.37 9.89
N GLU A 70 -16.31 13.19 10.34
CA GLU A 70 -16.84 11.89 10.76
C GLU A 70 -16.71 10.82 9.66
N MET A 71 -16.62 11.25 8.39
CA MET A 71 -16.40 10.40 7.24
C MET A 71 -15.30 10.96 6.36
N LEU A 72 -14.41 10.08 5.92
CA LEU A 72 -13.42 10.39 4.90
C LEU A 72 -14.12 10.69 3.56
N PRO A 73 -13.53 11.57 2.72
CA PRO A 73 -14.00 11.79 1.36
C PRO A 73 -14.06 10.48 0.58
N ARG A 74 -15.14 10.29 -0.18
CA ARG A 74 -15.34 9.08 -1.01
C ARG A 74 -14.56 9.10 -2.32
N SER A 75 -14.08 10.26 -2.74
CA SER A 75 -13.39 10.48 -4.02
C SER A 75 -12.14 11.30 -3.77
N TYR A 76 -11.10 11.00 -4.53
CA TYR A 76 -9.87 11.77 -4.64
C TYR A 76 -9.89 12.72 -5.84
N ASN A 77 -11.02 12.79 -6.56
CA ASN A 77 -11.23 13.62 -7.74
C ASN A 77 -10.20 13.36 -8.85
N GLU A 78 -9.78 12.10 -8.98
CA GLU A 78 -8.77 11.66 -9.95
C GLU A 78 -9.32 10.49 -10.77
N THR A 79 -9.24 10.58 -12.09
CA THR A 79 -9.67 9.50 -12.99
C THR A 79 -8.64 8.38 -12.99
N GLN A 80 -8.90 7.33 -12.23
CA GLN A 80 -8.00 6.17 -12.10
C GLN A 80 -8.77 4.88 -11.83
N ILE A 81 -8.16 3.74 -12.17
CA ILE A 81 -8.68 2.41 -11.85
C ILE A 81 -7.56 1.53 -11.31
N CYS A 82 -7.87 0.83 -10.24
CA CYS A 82 -6.97 -0.08 -9.55
C CYS A 82 -7.63 -1.44 -9.39
N MET A 83 -6.80 -2.49 -9.41
CA MET A 83 -7.24 -3.86 -9.24
C MET A 83 -6.35 -4.57 -8.23
N LEU A 84 -6.99 -5.27 -7.31
CA LEU A 84 -6.36 -6.12 -6.30
C LEU A 84 -6.84 -7.54 -6.49
N LEU A 85 -5.90 -8.44 -6.76
CA LEU A 85 -6.22 -9.85 -6.85
C LEU A 85 -6.48 -10.40 -5.43
N ARG A 86 -7.69 -10.90 -5.19
CA ARG A 86 -8.08 -11.47 -3.89
C ARG A 86 -7.85 -12.98 -3.87
N THR A 87 -8.29 -13.65 -4.93
CA THR A 87 -8.03 -15.07 -5.20
C THR A 87 -7.80 -15.24 -6.70
N PRO A 88 -7.27 -16.38 -7.17
CA PRO A 88 -7.15 -16.63 -8.61
C PRO A 88 -8.47 -16.54 -9.39
N ALA A 89 -9.62 -16.67 -8.72
CA ALA A 89 -10.95 -16.58 -9.33
C ALA A 89 -11.62 -15.21 -9.17
N TRP A 90 -11.10 -14.32 -8.32
CA TRP A 90 -11.74 -13.04 -8.00
C TRP A 90 -10.75 -11.90 -7.85
N ALA A 91 -11.00 -10.83 -8.59
CA ALA A 91 -10.34 -9.54 -8.42
C ALA A 91 -11.32 -8.54 -7.79
N PHE A 92 -10.81 -7.76 -6.85
CA PHE A 92 -11.48 -6.56 -6.37
C PHE A 92 -10.99 -5.38 -7.19
N VAL A 93 -11.90 -4.64 -7.80
CA VAL A 93 -11.61 -3.52 -8.69
C VAL A 93 -12.27 -2.29 -8.10
N PHE A 94 -11.52 -1.19 -8.04
CA PHE A 94 -12.05 0.09 -7.60
C PHE A 94 -11.52 1.19 -8.49
N TRP A 95 -12.31 2.23 -8.67
CA TRP A 95 -11.99 3.34 -9.54
C TRP A 95 -12.59 4.63 -9.00
N ASP A 96 -12.02 5.72 -9.49
CA ASP A 96 -12.53 7.05 -9.28
C ASP A 96 -12.54 7.78 -10.64
N ILE A 97 -13.45 8.72 -10.80
CA ILE A 97 -13.58 9.54 -12.01
C ILE A 97 -13.62 10.98 -11.53
N ARG A 98 -12.75 11.81 -12.09
CA ARG A 98 -12.74 13.25 -11.79
C ARG A 98 -14.13 13.83 -12.04
N GLU A 99 -14.66 14.58 -11.09
CA GLU A 99 -16.01 15.12 -11.09
C GLU A 99 -16.31 15.93 -12.35
N ALA A 100 -15.42 16.86 -12.72
CA ALA A 100 -15.56 17.64 -13.95
C ALA A 100 -15.57 16.79 -15.23
N GLU A 101 -14.82 15.67 -15.25
CA GLU A 101 -14.85 14.75 -16.39
C GLU A 101 -16.15 13.93 -16.41
N LEU A 102 -16.61 13.48 -15.24
CA LEU A 102 -17.88 12.78 -15.09
C LEU A 102 -19.04 13.63 -15.58
N GLU A 103 -19.14 14.87 -15.10
CA GLU A 103 -20.18 15.84 -15.51
C GLU A 103 -20.17 16.04 -17.03
N THR A 104 -18.99 16.38 -17.59
CA THR A 104 -18.82 16.59 -19.04
C THR A 104 -19.27 15.38 -19.86
N LEU A 105 -18.96 14.16 -19.40
CA LEU A 105 -19.35 12.94 -20.10
C LEU A 105 -20.84 12.65 -19.96
N THR A 106 -21.45 12.89 -18.80
CA THR A 106 -22.87 12.59 -18.57
C THR A 106 -23.84 13.63 -19.12
N GLU A 107 -23.37 14.87 -19.32
CA GLU A 107 -24.15 15.95 -19.94
C GLU A 107 -24.15 15.89 -21.48
N ASP A 108 -23.26 15.09 -22.07
CA ASP A 108 -23.24 14.86 -23.52
C ASP A 108 -24.44 13.98 -23.92
N ASP A 109 -25.28 14.46 -24.83
CA ASP A 109 -26.45 13.72 -25.35
C ASP A 109 -26.07 12.38 -26.00
N ALA A 110 -24.82 12.23 -26.46
CA ALA A 110 -24.32 10.98 -27.00
C ALA A 110 -23.99 9.94 -25.90
N PHE A 111 -23.98 10.31 -24.62
CA PHE A 111 -23.63 9.38 -23.54
C PHE A 111 -24.62 8.23 -23.39
N LYS A 112 -24.09 7.00 -23.31
CA LYS A 112 -24.90 5.79 -23.09
C LYS A 112 -24.69 5.19 -21.72
N ASN A 113 -23.47 4.75 -21.41
CA ASN A 113 -23.15 4.11 -20.14
C ASN A 113 -21.64 4.06 -19.87
N PHE A 114 -21.30 3.77 -18.61
CA PHE A 114 -19.97 3.35 -18.21
C PHE A 114 -19.91 1.82 -18.12
N PHE A 115 -18.74 1.27 -18.44
CA PHE A 115 -18.50 -0.16 -18.32
C PHE A 115 -17.03 -0.47 -18.06
N LEU A 116 -16.80 -1.60 -17.41
CA LEU A 116 -15.49 -2.20 -17.25
C LEU A 116 -15.27 -3.21 -18.37
N HIS A 117 -14.27 -2.98 -19.20
CA HIS A 117 -13.83 -3.94 -20.22
C HIS A 117 -12.70 -4.80 -19.65
N VAL A 118 -13.02 -6.05 -19.34
CA VAL A 118 -12.10 -7.05 -18.79
C VAL A 118 -11.47 -7.82 -19.95
N ALA A 119 -10.15 -7.71 -20.09
CA ALA A 119 -9.40 -8.32 -21.18
C ALA A 119 -8.34 -9.28 -20.63
N PHE A 120 -8.28 -10.49 -21.18
CA PHE A 120 -7.32 -11.53 -20.81
C PHE A 120 -6.24 -11.72 -21.87
N PHE A 121 -5.05 -12.12 -21.42
CA PHE A 121 -3.91 -12.35 -22.29
C PHE A 121 -3.20 -13.65 -21.92
N ASP A 122 -2.68 -14.33 -22.94
CA ASP A 122 -1.98 -15.62 -22.77
C ASP A 122 -0.51 -15.44 -22.38
N THR A 123 0.08 -14.28 -22.69
CA THR A 123 1.46 -13.94 -22.36
C THR A 123 1.57 -12.50 -21.83
N ALA A 124 2.64 -12.22 -21.09
CA ALA A 124 2.89 -10.91 -20.49
C ALA A 124 3.07 -9.79 -21.53
N THR A 125 3.45 -10.11 -22.76
CA THR A 125 3.76 -9.16 -23.83
C THR A 125 2.80 -9.24 -25.01
N ALA A 126 1.71 -10.01 -24.91
CA ALA A 126 0.73 -10.07 -26.00
C ALA A 126 0.07 -8.69 -26.20
N ASP A 127 -0.01 -8.27 -27.45
CA ASP A 127 -0.68 -7.02 -27.84
C ASP A 127 -2.19 -7.19 -27.94
N MET A 128 -2.65 -8.37 -28.37
CA MET A 128 -4.08 -8.66 -28.53
C MET A 128 -4.60 -9.54 -27.38
N PRO A 129 -5.80 -9.26 -26.86
CA PRO A 129 -6.43 -10.10 -25.86
C PRO A 129 -6.84 -11.44 -26.46
N SER A 130 -6.70 -12.51 -25.69
CA SER A 130 -7.19 -13.84 -26.07
C SER A 130 -8.69 -13.99 -25.80
N ASP A 131 -9.24 -13.22 -24.86
CA ASP A 131 -10.65 -13.21 -24.50
C ASP A 131 -11.00 -11.90 -23.78
N SER A 132 -12.26 -11.50 -23.83
CA SER A 132 -12.73 -10.30 -23.14
C SER A 132 -14.23 -10.30 -22.90
N PHE A 133 -14.66 -9.60 -21.85
CA PHE A 133 -16.07 -9.33 -21.60
C PHE A 133 -16.27 -7.97 -20.93
N ASP A 134 -17.50 -7.47 -20.97
CA ASP A 134 -17.87 -6.17 -20.44
C ASP A 134 -18.81 -6.28 -19.23
N ILE A 135 -18.60 -5.42 -18.24
CA ILE A 135 -19.47 -5.28 -17.06
C ILE A 135 -20.01 -3.85 -17.05
N GLN A 136 -21.33 -3.71 -17.17
CA GLN A 136 -21.99 -2.41 -17.07
C GLN A 136 -21.96 -1.91 -15.63
N ILE A 137 -21.64 -0.62 -15.44
CA ILE A 137 -21.55 0.00 -14.11
C ILE A 137 -22.35 1.32 -14.08
N SER A 138 -22.85 1.67 -12.91
CA SER A 138 -23.53 2.94 -12.67
C SER A 138 -22.52 4.09 -12.53
N PRO A 139 -22.88 5.34 -12.90
CA PRO A 139 -22.04 6.51 -12.64
C PRO A 139 -21.70 6.73 -11.15
N SER A 140 -22.49 6.18 -10.23
CA SER A 140 -22.26 6.26 -8.78
C SER A 140 -21.37 5.14 -8.24
N ASP A 141 -21.14 4.08 -9.02
CA ASP A 141 -20.34 2.94 -8.58
C ASP A 141 -18.86 3.33 -8.54
N ARG A 142 -18.15 2.85 -7.53
CA ARG A 142 -16.70 3.08 -7.35
C ARG A 142 -15.91 1.80 -7.14
N GLU A 143 -16.59 0.67 -7.00
CA GLU A 143 -15.98 -0.62 -6.75
C GLU A 143 -16.84 -1.77 -7.27
N GLN A 144 -16.20 -2.87 -7.65
CA GLN A 144 -16.86 -4.08 -8.14
C GLN A 144 -15.94 -5.29 -7.95
N TYR A 145 -16.55 -6.42 -7.58
CA TYR A 145 -15.88 -7.72 -7.67
C TYR A 145 -16.02 -8.27 -9.10
N VAL A 146 -14.88 -8.64 -9.68
CA VAL A 146 -14.77 -9.19 -11.03
C VAL A 146 -14.35 -10.65 -10.94
N PHE A 147 -15.14 -11.51 -11.57
CA PHE A 147 -14.85 -12.93 -11.70
C PHE A 147 -13.79 -13.17 -12.78
N LEU A 148 -12.79 -14.00 -12.46
CA LEU A 148 -11.71 -14.39 -13.34
C LEU A 148 -11.88 -15.86 -13.74
N PRO A 149 -12.18 -16.16 -15.01
CA PRO A 149 -12.32 -17.54 -15.48
C PRO A 149 -11.05 -18.35 -15.30
N ALA A 150 -11.20 -19.64 -15.03
CA ALA A 150 -10.07 -20.56 -14.91
C ALA A 150 -9.25 -20.63 -16.20
N GLY A 151 -7.93 -20.82 -16.07
CA GLY A 151 -7.00 -20.97 -17.19
C GLY A 151 -6.56 -19.66 -17.86
N LYS A 152 -7.05 -18.50 -17.42
CA LYS A 152 -6.54 -17.19 -17.85
C LYS A 152 -5.28 -16.84 -17.07
N LYS A 153 -4.28 -16.25 -17.75
CA LYS A 153 -2.94 -15.98 -17.17
C LYS A 153 -2.72 -14.53 -16.81
N TYR A 154 -3.11 -13.61 -17.67
CA TYR A 154 -2.94 -12.19 -17.44
C TYR A 154 -4.26 -11.48 -17.66
N VAL A 155 -4.50 -10.43 -16.89
CA VAL A 155 -5.72 -9.62 -16.98
C VAL A 155 -5.39 -8.12 -16.95
N ILE A 156 -6.10 -7.35 -17.76
CA ILE A 156 -6.19 -5.89 -17.72
C ILE A 156 -7.66 -5.53 -17.66
N ILE A 157 -8.00 -4.52 -16.85
CA ILE A 157 -9.35 -3.96 -16.81
C ILE A 157 -9.28 -2.51 -17.23
N ASN A 158 -10.13 -2.14 -18.18
CA ASN A 158 -10.24 -0.78 -18.68
C ASN A 158 -11.57 -0.19 -18.24
N LEU A 159 -11.53 0.99 -17.63
CA LEU A 159 -12.71 1.81 -17.39
C LEU A 159 -13.03 2.56 -18.68
N LYS A 160 -14.21 2.30 -19.25
CA LYS A 160 -14.63 2.88 -20.53
C LYS A 160 -16.00 3.54 -20.42
N CYS A 161 -16.21 4.47 -21.34
CA CYS A 161 -17.47 5.16 -21.56
C CYS A 161 -17.96 4.88 -22.98
N ALA A 162 -19.19 4.40 -23.12
CA ALA A 162 -19.84 4.24 -24.41
C ALA A 162 -20.54 5.54 -24.80
N MET A 163 -20.27 6.01 -26.02
CA MET A 163 -20.94 7.14 -26.66
C MET A 163 -21.70 6.66 -27.90
N GLU A 164 -22.75 7.38 -28.28
CA GLU A 164 -23.51 7.15 -29.50
C GLU A 164 -22.62 7.39 -30.72
N ASP A 165 -22.61 6.41 -31.64
CA ASP A 165 -21.92 6.44 -32.93
C ASP A 165 -20.40 6.69 -32.89
N GLN A 166 -19.76 6.50 -31.73
CA GLN A 166 -18.31 6.61 -31.55
C GLN A 166 -17.73 5.34 -30.92
N ASN A 167 -16.44 5.13 -31.16
CA ASN A 167 -15.71 4.09 -30.45
C ASN A 167 -15.69 4.40 -28.94
N PRO A 168 -15.83 3.39 -28.06
CA PRO A 168 -15.81 3.62 -26.62
C PRO A 168 -14.55 4.35 -26.16
N LYS A 169 -14.73 5.43 -25.40
CA LYS A 169 -13.63 6.22 -24.84
C LYS A 169 -13.04 5.48 -23.63
N VAL A 170 -11.73 5.28 -23.62
CA VAL A 170 -11.02 4.74 -22.46
C VAL A 170 -10.69 5.87 -21.50
N LEU A 171 -11.14 5.76 -20.25
CA LEU A 171 -10.90 6.75 -19.20
C LEU A 171 -9.63 6.42 -18.41
N ALA A 172 -9.52 5.17 -17.97
CA ALA A 172 -8.37 4.67 -17.24
C ALA A 172 -8.21 3.16 -17.46
N TYR A 173 -7.04 2.62 -17.18
CA TYR A 173 -6.76 1.19 -17.27
C TYR A 173 -5.84 0.72 -16.16
N THR A 174 -6.01 -0.53 -15.74
CA THR A 174 -5.14 -1.14 -14.75
C THR A 174 -3.81 -1.55 -15.36
N LYS A 175 -2.80 -1.76 -14.52
CA LYS A 175 -1.62 -2.53 -14.94
C LYS A 175 -2.04 -3.95 -15.32
N ARG A 176 -1.24 -4.60 -16.17
CA ARG A 176 -1.38 -6.03 -16.45
C ARG A 176 -0.96 -6.81 -15.21
N ILE A 177 -1.88 -7.61 -14.67
CA ILE A 177 -1.65 -8.44 -13.49
C ILE A 177 -1.61 -9.91 -13.93
N GLU A 178 -0.64 -10.65 -13.40
CA GLU A 178 -0.57 -12.10 -13.55
C GLU A 178 -1.50 -12.77 -12.54
N ILE A 179 -2.36 -13.66 -13.04
CA ILE A 179 -3.23 -14.52 -12.25
C ILE A 179 -2.39 -15.73 -11.84
N PRO A 180 -2.15 -15.97 -10.53
CA PRO A 180 -1.45 -17.14 -10.05
C PRO A 180 -2.10 -18.39 -10.60
N GLN A 181 -1.31 -19.15 -11.35
CA GLN A 181 -1.74 -20.43 -11.88
C GLN A 181 -1.50 -21.53 -10.85
N GLU A 182 -2.35 -22.55 -10.88
CA GLU A 182 -2.03 -23.79 -10.18
C GLU A 182 -0.72 -24.35 -10.71
N SER A 183 0.14 -24.78 -9.79
CA SER A 183 1.35 -25.48 -10.16
C SER A 183 0.96 -26.81 -10.79
N LYS A 184 1.37 -27.03 -12.05
CA LYS A 184 1.19 -28.32 -12.73
C LYS A 184 1.70 -29.48 -11.90
N ALA A 185 2.78 -29.28 -11.14
CA ALA A 185 3.32 -30.30 -10.25
C ALA A 185 2.31 -30.71 -9.17
N VAL A 186 1.51 -29.77 -8.64
CA VAL A 186 0.47 -30.06 -7.65
C VAL A 186 -0.74 -30.76 -8.30
N THR A 187 -1.17 -30.30 -9.48
CA THR A 187 -2.28 -30.94 -10.21
C THR A 187 -1.93 -32.35 -10.69
N GLU A 188 -0.67 -32.57 -11.10
CA GLU A 188 -0.16 -33.86 -11.56
C GLU A 188 0.26 -34.80 -10.42
N MET A 189 0.36 -34.29 -9.17
CA MET A 189 0.54 -35.08 -7.94
C MET A 189 -0.73 -35.87 -7.61
N GLN A 190 -1.09 -36.77 -8.51
CA GLN A 190 -2.10 -37.78 -8.30
C GLN A 190 -1.41 -39.06 -7.79
N PRO A 191 -2.01 -39.80 -6.85
CA PRO A 191 -1.43 -41.04 -6.35
C PRO A 191 -1.17 -42.03 -7.49
N GLY A 192 0.05 -42.56 -7.53
CA GLY A 192 0.49 -43.47 -8.58
C GLY A 192 1.19 -42.81 -9.77
N LYS A 193 1.11 -41.47 -9.92
CA LYS A 193 1.96 -40.73 -10.86
C LYS A 193 3.28 -40.35 -10.17
N LYS A 194 4.39 -40.78 -10.75
CA LYS A 194 5.72 -40.29 -10.34
C LYS A 194 5.90 -38.89 -10.91
N VAL A 195 5.69 -37.87 -10.09
CA VAL A 195 6.06 -36.51 -10.44
C VAL A 195 7.56 -36.37 -10.21
N ASP A 196 8.30 -35.99 -11.25
CA ASP A 196 9.72 -35.69 -11.12
C ASP A 196 9.88 -34.34 -10.39
N MET A 197 9.88 -34.40 -9.07
CA MET A 197 10.03 -33.22 -8.23
C MET A 197 11.49 -32.81 -8.11
N ASN A 198 11.74 -31.50 -8.22
CA ASN A 198 13.02 -30.89 -7.88
C ASN A 198 13.46 -31.34 -6.46
N PRO A 199 14.73 -31.71 -6.23
CA PRO A 199 15.23 -32.13 -4.92
C PRO A 199 14.84 -31.21 -3.75
N LEU A 200 14.81 -29.90 -3.97
CA LEU A 200 14.40 -28.93 -2.94
C LEU A 200 12.94 -29.08 -2.53
N ILE A 201 12.05 -29.42 -3.48
CA ILE A 201 10.62 -29.62 -3.24
C ILE A 201 10.38 -30.95 -2.51
N ARG A 202 11.20 -31.98 -2.76
CA ARG A 202 11.11 -33.22 -1.97
C ARG A 202 11.43 -32.99 -0.49
N LEU A 203 12.37 -32.10 -0.20
CA LEU A 203 12.74 -31.75 1.17
C LEU A 203 11.67 -30.96 1.93
N SER A 204 10.69 -30.35 1.24
CA SER A 204 9.63 -29.58 1.90
C SER A 204 8.53 -30.45 2.54
N GLY A 205 8.60 -31.78 2.39
CA GLY A 205 7.56 -32.70 2.86
C GLY A 205 6.32 -32.74 1.96
N MET A 206 6.41 -32.19 0.74
CA MET A 206 5.26 -32.10 -0.18
C MET A 206 4.67 -33.48 -0.56
N GLU A 207 5.50 -34.53 -0.61
CA GLU A 207 5.04 -35.90 -0.85
C GLU A 207 4.13 -36.43 0.27
N GLU A 208 4.46 -36.14 1.52
CA GLU A 208 3.68 -36.57 2.69
C GLU A 208 2.36 -35.80 2.77
N LEU A 209 2.39 -34.50 2.49
CA LEU A 209 1.21 -33.65 2.40
C LEU A 209 0.26 -34.11 1.29
N ALA A 210 0.78 -34.37 0.08
CA ALA A 210 -0.02 -34.86 -1.04
C ALA A 210 -0.69 -36.22 -0.71
N ARG A 211 0.06 -37.14 -0.07
CA ARG A 211 -0.47 -38.42 0.39
C ARG A 211 -1.57 -38.23 1.44
N ALA A 212 -1.35 -37.39 2.44
CA ALA A 212 -2.33 -37.12 3.50
C ALA A 212 -3.61 -36.49 2.94
N HIS A 213 -3.46 -35.49 2.06
CA HIS A 213 -4.57 -34.83 1.38
C HIS A 213 -5.41 -35.82 0.56
N PHE A 214 -4.77 -36.73 -0.18
CA PHE A 214 -5.49 -37.76 -0.92
C PHE A 214 -6.27 -38.72 0.00
N MET A 215 -5.67 -39.15 1.12
CA MET A 215 -6.35 -40.03 2.06
C MET A 215 -7.57 -39.37 2.70
N ALA A 216 -7.49 -38.07 3.00
CA ALA A 216 -8.57 -37.31 3.62
C ALA A 216 -9.65 -36.86 2.61
N HIS A 217 -9.26 -36.51 1.38
CA HIS A 217 -10.12 -35.87 0.37
C HIS A 217 -10.14 -36.63 -0.95
N ARG A 218 -10.25 -37.96 -0.89
CA ARG A 218 -10.18 -38.85 -2.05
C ARG A 218 -11.20 -38.50 -3.16
N GLN A 219 -12.35 -37.94 -2.78
CA GLN A 219 -13.41 -37.52 -3.69
C GLN A 219 -13.03 -36.31 -4.55
N SER A 220 -12.09 -35.47 -4.11
CA SER A 220 -11.61 -34.30 -4.87
C SER A 220 -10.66 -34.67 -6.03
N PHE A 221 -10.33 -35.95 -6.17
CA PHE A 221 -9.42 -36.48 -7.19
C PHE A 221 -10.12 -37.43 -8.19
N SER A 222 -11.46 -37.51 -8.15
CA SER A 222 -12.28 -38.33 -9.08
C SER A 222 -12.78 -37.52 -10.27
#